data_AF-A0A842SWJ3-F1
#
_entry.id   AF-A0A842SWJ3-F1
#
_cell.length_a   1.000
_cell.length_b   1.000
_cell.length_c   1.000
_cell.angle_alpha   90.00
_cell.angle_beta   90.00
_cell.angle_gamma   90.00
#
_symmetry.space_group_name_H-M   'P 1'
#
loop_
_entity.id
_entity.type
_entity.pdbx_description
1 polymer ?
#
loop_
_entity_poly.entity_id
_entity_poly.type
_entity_poly.pdbx_seq_one_letter_code
_entity_poly.pdbx_strand_id
1 'polypeptide(L)'
;MQKSNGRRVIRVPYPGERYWEQIETAEGSCYVFFYPVDGLRKTESIAYDHFHPGESTDDYVLNYVPMDPAPWPLAGEVKQPGMNLWEDVYSFVYDQVDFPDERLYDVVTAWIFMTWIPEAFSTAPYLRFYGTKNVGKTRALEVLQNLCYRGTLSPSVTEAALFRLIQKYHITYLLDETEIYRNEQKQAIQHVLNAGYRRGQHVFRCETADNGEIIIRGFEVFGPKAIAGTRMLKDTLESRCIQIVMQRNSRKVNFYLDIHAARRLRSRLLMWRFYRLHDLDSLSSEGSEGSEGNIGPPSGLQRVENSRIVELYAPLIKLAETMEARQNIIDHALESHVQNIEEEASGTEAQVLYSVLACRDRLQSGKFGTSWVADYFNSEFGNDWATSSVGKVIKSLGFQSRRISGGKAGYIYDSDLVDKLCRQYKVELNPPEEAPDVPLSSLEERLDWIVSELGRMGKASSSDLRRRFPELIEAEDMERMLTILEQDGIVYRLGGIWRLTS
;
A
#
# COMPACT_ATOMS: atom_id res chain seq x y z
N MET A 1 17.46 55.88 2.38
CA MET A 1 17.17 55.85 3.83
C MET A 1 15.99 56.77 4.11
N GLN A 2 14.79 56.20 4.19
CA GLN A 2 13.65 56.75 4.96
C GLN A 2 12.91 55.51 5.46
N LYS A 3 13.15 55.15 6.72
CA LYS A 3 12.47 54.06 7.43
C LYS A 3 11.05 54.54 7.73
N SER A 4 10.05 54.00 7.05
CA SER A 4 8.71 53.93 7.62
C SER A 4 8.68 52.74 8.60
N ASN A 5 8.11 52.95 9.78
CA ASN A 5 7.86 51.92 10.80
C ASN A 5 6.83 50.89 10.30
N GLY A 6 7.19 50.12 9.28
CA GLY A 6 6.33 49.15 8.61
C GLY A 6 6.46 47.76 9.23
N ARG A 7 5.43 47.33 9.95
CA ARG A 7 5.25 45.94 10.43
C ARG A 7 5.55 44.94 9.31
N ARG A 8 6.41 43.94 9.57
CA ARG A 8 6.64 42.83 8.65
C ARG A 8 5.59 41.75 8.90
N VAL A 9 4.66 41.59 7.96
CA VAL A 9 3.66 40.52 8.00
C VAL A 9 4.23 39.28 7.32
N ILE A 10 4.22 38.13 8.01
CA ILE A 10 4.66 36.86 7.46
C ILE A 10 3.44 36.00 7.17
N ARG A 11 3.21 35.66 5.89
CA ARG A 11 2.11 34.77 5.44
C ARG A 11 2.47 33.28 5.57
N VAL A 12 3.09 32.91 6.69
CA VAL A 12 3.59 31.55 6.92
C VAL A 12 3.03 31.08 8.25
N PRO A 13 2.69 29.79 8.43
CA PRO A 13 2.41 29.30 9.76
C PRO A 13 3.68 29.20 10.62
N TYR A 14 3.73 29.89 11.76
CA TYR A 14 4.37 29.37 12.97
C TYR A 14 3.77 29.98 14.24
N PRO A 15 2.59 29.54 14.68
CA PRO A 15 1.90 30.18 15.78
C PRO A 15 2.10 29.51 17.17
N GLY A 16 3.27 28.96 17.46
CA GLY A 16 3.57 28.43 18.81
C GLY A 16 2.97 27.06 19.17
N GLU A 17 3.02 26.73 20.47
CA GLU A 17 3.25 25.37 20.98
C GLU A 17 2.08 24.37 20.86
N ARG A 18 2.32 23.44 19.92
CA ARG A 18 1.91 22.02 19.80
C ARG A 18 0.71 21.68 18.91
N TYR A 19 -0.49 22.24 19.08
CA TYR A 19 -1.63 21.85 18.22
C TYR A 19 -2.40 23.05 17.68
N TRP A 20 -2.23 23.31 16.39
CA TRP A 20 -2.95 24.37 15.71
C TRP A 20 -3.25 23.98 14.25
N GLU A 21 -4.21 24.65 13.64
CA GLU A 21 -4.49 24.52 12.20
C GLU A 21 -5.14 25.80 11.64
N GLN A 22 -5.00 26.04 10.34
CA GLN A 22 -5.81 27.05 9.65
C GLN A 22 -7.19 26.47 9.32
N ILE A 23 -8.24 27.21 9.64
CA ILE A 23 -9.64 26.85 9.37
C ILE A 23 -10.37 27.96 8.63
N GLU A 24 -11.54 27.63 8.10
CA GLU A 24 -12.47 28.57 7.46
C GLU A 24 -13.72 28.76 8.34
N THR A 25 -13.98 29.99 8.76
CA THR A 25 -15.17 30.36 9.54
C THR A 25 -16.15 31.20 8.72
N ALA A 26 -17.29 31.58 9.28
CA ALA A 26 -18.20 32.53 8.64
C ALA A 26 -17.57 33.92 8.43
N GLU A 27 -16.57 34.28 9.24
CA GLU A 27 -15.88 35.58 9.22
C GLU A 27 -14.61 35.56 8.34
N GLY A 28 -14.28 34.40 7.76
CA GLY A 28 -13.11 34.16 6.93
C GLY A 28 -12.12 33.17 7.56
N SER A 29 -10.95 33.03 6.92
CA SER A 29 -9.89 32.15 7.41
C SER A 29 -9.28 32.67 8.72
N CYS A 30 -9.03 31.77 9.67
CA CYS A 30 -8.32 32.05 10.93
C CYS A 30 -7.50 30.84 11.37
N TYR A 31 -6.73 30.98 12.44
CA TYR A 31 -6.07 29.88 13.13
C TYR A 31 -6.90 29.41 14.31
N VAL A 32 -6.92 28.10 14.51
CA VAL A 32 -7.44 27.48 15.72
C VAL A 32 -6.29 26.84 16.49
N PHE A 33 -6.32 26.96 17.82
CA PHE A 33 -5.35 26.41 18.76
C PHE A 33 -6.04 25.48 19.72
N PHE A 34 -5.40 24.36 20.05
CA PHE A 34 -5.88 23.40 21.02
C PHE A 34 -4.89 23.26 22.18
N TYR A 35 -5.34 23.54 23.41
CA TYR A 35 -4.55 23.55 24.64
C TYR A 35 -5.05 22.49 25.62
N PRO A 36 -4.59 21.23 25.54
CA PRO A 36 -5.10 20.17 26.41
C PRO A 36 -4.94 20.54 27.90
N VAL A 37 -6.01 20.37 28.68
CA VAL A 37 -5.99 20.57 30.15
C VAL A 37 -6.04 19.20 30.82
N ASP A 38 -5.04 18.88 31.63
CA ASP A 38 -4.98 17.62 32.36
C ASP A 38 -6.18 17.46 33.31
N GLY A 39 -6.91 16.34 33.21
CA GLY A 39 -7.94 15.94 34.17
C GLY A 39 -9.34 16.56 34.02
N LEU A 40 -9.60 17.41 33.01
CA LEU A 40 -10.94 17.95 32.73
C LEU A 40 -11.50 17.45 31.39
N ARG A 41 -12.84 17.36 31.28
CA ARG A 41 -13.52 16.97 30.04
C ARG A 41 -13.03 17.86 28.89
N LYS A 42 -12.57 17.20 27.82
CA LYS A 42 -12.04 17.63 26.50
C LYS A 42 -12.61 18.88 25.79
N THR A 43 -13.48 19.69 26.40
CA THR A 43 -14.27 20.75 25.75
C THR A 43 -13.87 22.19 26.08
N GLU A 44 -12.94 22.47 27.00
CA GLU A 44 -12.57 23.85 27.39
C GLU A 44 -11.09 24.17 27.08
N SER A 45 -10.71 24.05 25.81
CA SER A 45 -9.32 24.17 25.38
C SER A 45 -9.11 24.64 23.93
N ILE A 46 -10.04 25.41 23.36
CA ILE A 46 -9.91 25.93 21.99
C ILE A 46 -9.86 27.45 21.99
N ALA A 47 -8.87 28.02 21.30
CA ALA A 47 -8.83 29.45 20.99
C ALA A 47 -8.79 29.68 19.48
N TYR A 48 -9.39 30.78 19.03
CA TYR A 48 -9.35 31.23 17.65
C TYR A 48 -8.59 32.54 17.56
N ASP A 49 -7.70 32.65 16.58
CA ASP A 49 -6.89 33.84 16.36
C ASP A 49 -6.80 34.14 14.86
N HIS A 50 -7.09 35.37 14.47
CA HIS A 50 -6.90 35.84 13.10
C HIS A 50 -5.46 36.29 12.84
N PHE A 51 -4.69 36.60 13.89
CA PHE A 51 -3.33 37.11 13.84
C PHE A 51 -2.50 36.63 15.02
N HIS A 52 -1.68 35.60 14.82
CA HIS A 52 -0.79 35.16 15.90
C HIS A 52 0.48 36.02 15.96
N PRO A 53 0.77 36.68 17.10
CA PRO A 53 2.00 37.45 17.26
C PRO A 53 3.21 36.51 17.31
N GLY A 54 4.18 36.74 16.44
CA GLY A 54 5.46 36.02 16.42
C GLY A 54 6.55 36.74 17.22
N GLU A 55 7.81 36.56 16.85
CA GLU A 55 8.92 37.29 17.47
C GLU A 55 8.78 38.80 17.28
N SER A 56 9.01 39.54 18.36
CA SER A 56 9.06 41.00 18.36
C SER A 56 10.48 41.44 18.71
N THR A 57 11.04 42.31 17.87
CA THR A 57 12.28 43.04 18.15
C THR A 57 11.98 44.52 18.25
N ASP A 58 12.94 45.33 18.70
CA ASP A 58 12.79 46.80 18.76
C ASP A 58 12.48 47.43 17.38
N ASP A 59 12.80 46.73 16.28
CA ASP A 59 12.63 47.23 14.90
C ASP A 59 11.38 46.68 14.18
N TYR A 60 10.81 45.54 14.58
CA TYR A 60 9.62 44.96 13.93
C TYR A 60 8.86 43.97 14.81
N VAL A 61 7.54 43.87 14.56
CA VAL A 61 6.64 42.83 15.07
C VAL A 61 6.29 41.89 13.92
N LEU A 62 6.51 40.58 14.11
CA LEU A 62 6.04 39.54 13.19
C LEU A 62 4.58 39.20 13.49
N ASN A 63 3.73 39.21 12.47
CA ASN A 63 2.37 38.68 12.57
C ASN A 63 2.19 37.56 11.57
N TYR A 64 1.73 36.40 12.06
CA TYR A 64 1.34 35.28 11.22
C TYR A 64 -0.11 35.44 10.79
N VAL A 65 -0.35 35.36 9.48
CA VAL A 65 -1.68 35.51 8.88
C VAL A 65 -2.08 34.26 8.10
N PRO A 66 -3.37 33.87 8.14
CA PRO A 66 -3.89 32.76 7.36
C PRO A 66 -3.53 32.86 5.87
N MET A 67 -3.26 31.71 5.25
CA MET A 67 -2.98 31.64 3.81
C MET A 67 -4.25 31.90 3.00
N ASP A 68 -4.16 32.79 2.02
CA ASP A 68 -5.27 33.08 1.10
C ASP A 68 -4.75 33.26 -0.34
N PRO A 69 -5.10 32.37 -1.30
CA PRO A 69 -5.87 31.13 -1.09
C PRO A 69 -5.03 30.04 -0.41
N ALA A 70 -5.68 29.16 0.36
CA ALA A 70 -5.04 27.95 0.90
C ALA A 70 -4.84 26.88 -0.20
N PRO A 71 -3.73 26.11 -0.19
CA PRO A 71 -3.47 25.07 -1.21
C PRO A 71 -4.31 23.79 -1.06
N TRP A 72 -5.14 23.70 -0.03
CA TRP A 72 -6.01 22.56 0.27
C TRP A 72 -7.34 23.04 0.87
N PRO A 73 -8.40 22.22 0.83
CA PRO A 73 -9.66 22.55 1.50
C PRO A 73 -9.48 22.65 3.02
N LEU A 74 -9.79 23.82 3.58
CA LEU A 74 -9.73 24.04 5.03
C LEU A 74 -10.87 23.30 5.75
N ALA A 75 -10.62 22.92 7.01
CA ALA A 75 -11.68 22.52 7.92
C ALA A 75 -12.57 23.73 8.27
N GLY A 76 -13.79 23.49 8.72
CA GLY A 76 -14.60 24.56 9.33
C GLY A 76 -14.20 24.80 10.78
N GLU A 77 -15.05 25.53 11.51
CA GLU A 77 -15.00 25.57 12.99
C GLU A 77 -14.90 24.16 13.57
N VAL A 78 -14.06 23.99 14.59
CA VAL A 78 -13.75 22.69 15.18
C VAL A 78 -15.00 22.11 15.83
N LYS A 79 -15.26 20.82 15.58
CA LYS A 79 -16.41 20.10 16.13
C LYS A 79 -15.96 18.83 16.80
N GLN A 80 -16.68 18.42 17.85
CA GLN A 80 -16.39 17.15 18.51
C GLN A 80 -16.47 15.99 17.51
N PRO A 81 -15.54 15.00 17.55
CA PRO A 81 -15.51 13.88 16.61
C PRO A 81 -16.86 13.15 16.54
N GLY A 82 -17.53 12.97 17.70
CA GLY A 82 -18.71 12.11 17.82
C GLY A 82 -18.32 10.63 17.81
N MET A 83 -19.24 9.77 18.27
CA MET A 83 -18.98 8.31 18.31
C MET A 83 -19.01 7.65 16.93
N ASN A 84 -19.68 8.27 15.95
CA ASN A 84 -19.91 7.68 14.62
C ASN A 84 -19.02 8.32 13.54
N LEU A 85 -17.84 8.86 13.92
CA LEU A 85 -16.99 9.57 12.95
C LEU A 85 -16.52 8.64 11.83
N TRP A 86 -16.17 7.39 12.16
CA TRP A 86 -15.82 6.38 11.18
C TRP A 86 -16.94 6.15 10.17
N GLU A 87 -18.15 5.87 10.66
CA GLU A 87 -19.32 5.57 9.83
C GLU A 87 -19.69 6.77 8.96
N ASP A 88 -19.61 7.99 9.48
CA ASP A 88 -19.95 9.19 8.70
C ASP A 88 -18.93 9.44 7.56
N VAL A 89 -17.64 9.12 7.78
CA VAL A 89 -16.60 9.17 6.74
C VAL A 89 -16.81 8.04 5.73
N TYR A 90 -17.05 6.82 6.21
CA TYR A 90 -17.36 5.65 5.39
C TYR A 90 -18.55 5.94 4.47
N SER A 91 -19.68 6.40 5.01
CA SER A 91 -20.89 6.71 4.25
C SER A 91 -20.65 7.82 3.25
N PHE A 92 -19.86 8.84 3.60
CA PHE A 92 -19.49 9.87 2.62
C PHE A 92 -18.70 9.29 1.45
N VAL A 93 -17.72 8.41 1.70
CA VAL A 93 -16.95 7.76 0.63
C VAL A 93 -17.87 6.89 -0.22
N TYR A 94 -18.73 6.09 0.42
CA TYR A 94 -19.73 5.25 -0.25
C TYR A 94 -20.64 6.07 -1.15
N ASP A 95 -21.24 7.16 -0.67
CA ASP A 95 -22.16 7.95 -1.48
C ASP A 95 -21.50 8.60 -2.71
N GLN A 96 -20.18 8.74 -2.72
CA GLN A 96 -19.44 9.50 -3.73
C GLN A 96 -18.65 8.64 -4.72
N VAL A 97 -18.22 7.43 -4.32
CA VAL A 97 -17.34 6.56 -5.12
C VAL A 97 -17.84 5.13 -5.08
N ASP A 98 -17.99 4.53 -6.26
CA ASP A 98 -18.33 3.11 -6.39
C ASP A 98 -17.05 2.27 -6.51
N PHE A 99 -16.75 1.48 -5.48
CA PHE A 99 -15.64 0.54 -5.47
C PHE A 99 -16.17 -0.85 -5.81
N PRO A 100 -15.42 -1.67 -6.57
CA PRO A 100 -15.86 -3.00 -6.96
C PRO A 100 -15.90 -4.01 -5.80
N ASP A 101 -15.25 -3.68 -4.68
CA ASP A 101 -15.17 -4.49 -3.48
C ASP A 101 -15.59 -3.64 -2.28
N GLU A 102 -16.55 -4.11 -1.50
CA GLU A 102 -17.10 -3.38 -0.36
C GLU A 102 -16.07 -3.16 0.75
N ARG A 103 -15.10 -4.08 0.92
CA ARG A 103 -14.04 -3.93 1.94
C ARG A 103 -13.16 -2.70 1.69
N LEU A 104 -13.09 -2.22 0.43
CA LEU A 104 -12.34 -1.03 0.08
C LEU A 104 -12.87 0.25 0.74
N TYR A 105 -14.14 0.29 1.13
CA TYR A 105 -14.69 1.44 1.85
C TYR A 105 -14.01 1.60 3.22
N ASP A 106 -13.78 0.51 3.96
CA ASP A 106 -13.04 0.54 5.21
C ASP A 106 -11.55 0.80 4.99
N VAL A 107 -10.94 0.22 3.94
CA VAL A 107 -9.53 0.48 3.59
C VAL A 107 -9.30 1.97 3.31
N VAL A 108 -10.15 2.59 2.49
CA VAL A 108 -10.05 4.02 2.13
C VAL A 108 -10.40 4.90 3.34
N THR A 109 -11.39 4.52 4.14
CA THR A 109 -11.73 5.23 5.39
C THR A 109 -10.53 5.21 6.35
N ALA A 110 -9.95 4.05 6.64
CA ALA A 110 -8.75 3.91 7.45
C ALA A 110 -7.60 4.78 6.93
N TRP A 111 -7.42 4.79 5.60
CA TRP A 111 -6.37 5.57 4.95
C TRP A 111 -6.58 7.07 5.12
N ILE A 112 -7.83 7.55 5.01
CA ILE A 112 -8.20 8.95 5.31
C ILE A 112 -7.80 9.29 6.75
N PHE A 113 -8.20 8.49 7.75
CA PHE A 113 -7.82 8.71 9.14
C PHE A 113 -6.30 8.71 9.35
N MET A 114 -5.58 7.83 8.65
CA MET A 114 -4.11 7.79 8.69
C MET A 114 -3.50 9.12 8.23
N THR A 115 -4.08 9.76 7.22
CA THR A 115 -3.59 11.07 6.75
C THR A 115 -3.69 12.16 7.82
N TRP A 116 -4.62 12.04 8.77
CA TRP A 116 -4.81 12.99 9.87
C TRP A 116 -3.84 12.79 11.03
N ILE A 117 -3.00 11.76 11.04
CA ILE A 117 -1.98 11.54 12.08
C ILE A 117 -0.72 10.87 11.52
N PRO A 118 -0.08 11.42 10.47
CA PRO A 118 1.14 10.84 9.90
C PRO A 118 2.26 10.69 10.93
N GLU A 119 2.27 11.51 11.98
CA GLU A 119 3.19 11.47 13.12
C GLU A 119 3.23 10.10 13.82
N ALA A 120 2.12 9.35 13.81
CA ALA A 120 2.02 8.04 14.46
C ALA A 120 2.71 6.91 13.67
N PHE A 121 3.21 7.17 12.46
CA PHE A 121 3.67 6.14 11.53
C PHE A 121 5.06 6.43 10.95
N SER A 122 5.82 5.36 10.71
CA SER A 122 7.12 5.37 10.03
C SER A 122 7.03 5.07 8.53
N THR A 123 5.91 4.49 8.09
CA THR A 123 5.58 4.22 6.69
C THR A 123 4.26 4.87 6.32
N ALA A 124 4.11 5.26 5.06
CA ALA A 124 2.90 5.84 4.51
C ALA A 124 2.47 5.04 3.27
N PRO A 125 1.55 4.06 3.38
CA PRO A 125 0.99 3.38 2.22
C PRO A 125 0.38 4.39 1.25
N TYR A 126 0.56 4.14 -0.04
CA TYR A 126 -0.09 4.94 -1.08
C TYR A 126 -1.38 4.27 -1.54
N LEU A 127 -2.35 5.07 -1.97
CA LEU A 127 -3.50 4.54 -2.71
C LEU A 127 -3.24 4.66 -4.20
N ARG A 128 -3.60 3.63 -4.97
CA ARG A 128 -3.55 3.68 -6.43
C ARG A 128 -4.91 3.34 -7.02
N PHE A 129 -5.56 4.33 -7.61
CA PHE A 129 -6.75 4.14 -8.43
C PHE A 129 -6.32 3.82 -9.86
N TYR A 130 -6.50 2.58 -10.28
CA TYR A 130 -6.13 2.08 -11.60
C TYR A 130 -7.38 1.66 -12.38
N GLY A 131 -7.40 1.88 -13.70
CA GLY A 131 -8.51 1.44 -14.54
C GLY A 131 -8.67 2.27 -15.83
N THR A 132 -9.62 1.87 -16.67
CA THR A 132 -9.90 2.53 -17.96
C THR A 132 -10.48 3.95 -17.78
N LYS A 133 -10.66 4.71 -18.87
CA LYS A 133 -11.26 6.06 -18.78
C LYS A 133 -12.71 5.98 -18.29
N ASN A 134 -13.17 7.01 -17.57
CA ASN A 134 -14.56 7.17 -17.10
C ASN A 134 -15.04 6.09 -16.11
N VAL A 135 -14.19 5.69 -15.17
CA VAL A 135 -14.48 4.72 -14.09
C VAL A 135 -14.39 5.35 -12.68
N GLY A 136 -14.46 6.68 -12.57
CA GLY A 136 -14.48 7.35 -11.26
C GLY A 136 -13.13 7.57 -10.55
N LYS A 137 -11.97 7.35 -11.20
CA LYS A 137 -10.65 7.59 -10.60
C LYS A 137 -10.43 9.03 -10.10
N THR A 138 -10.70 10.03 -10.95
CA THR A 138 -10.59 11.44 -10.59
C THR A 138 -11.57 11.80 -9.47
N ARG A 139 -12.79 11.25 -9.50
CA ARG A 139 -13.78 11.41 -8.42
C ARG A 139 -13.27 10.89 -7.08
N ALA A 140 -12.60 9.74 -7.08
CA ALA A 140 -11.97 9.22 -5.86
C ALA A 140 -10.91 10.19 -5.32
N LEU A 141 -10.06 10.76 -6.18
CA LEU A 141 -9.10 11.80 -5.76
C LEU A 141 -9.78 13.07 -5.25
N GLU A 142 -10.89 13.52 -5.85
CA GLU A 142 -11.66 14.68 -5.36
C GLU A 142 -12.25 14.44 -3.95
N VAL A 143 -12.72 13.22 -3.68
CA VAL A 143 -13.17 12.82 -2.34
C VAL A 143 -12.00 12.87 -1.35
N LEU A 144 -10.85 12.28 -1.70
CA LEU A 144 -9.66 12.34 -0.86
C LEU A 144 -9.17 13.77 -0.64
N GLN A 145 -9.23 14.64 -1.66
CA GLN A 145 -8.88 16.06 -1.55
C GLN A 145 -9.71 16.75 -0.46
N ASN A 146 -10.97 16.33 -0.32
CA ASN A 146 -11.91 16.92 0.61
C ASN A 146 -11.95 16.26 1.98
N LEU A 147 -11.41 15.05 2.15
CA LEU A 147 -11.45 14.35 3.44
C LEU A 147 -10.09 14.15 4.08
N CYS A 148 -9.01 14.11 3.31
CA CYS A 148 -7.66 13.91 3.85
C CYS A 148 -7.10 15.17 4.47
N TYR A 149 -6.21 14.99 5.43
CA TYR A 149 -5.46 16.09 6.02
C TYR A 149 -4.61 16.76 4.95
N ARG A 150 -4.89 18.05 4.73
CA ARG A 150 -4.20 18.88 3.72
C ARG A 150 -4.13 18.19 2.34
N GLY A 151 -5.25 17.60 1.92
CA GLY A 151 -5.39 16.96 0.62
C GLY A 151 -5.16 17.95 -0.53
N THR A 152 -4.03 17.82 -1.22
CA THR A 152 -3.66 18.69 -2.34
C THR A 152 -3.65 17.89 -3.63
N LEU A 153 -4.70 18.07 -4.43
CA LEU A 153 -4.80 17.57 -5.80
C LEU A 153 -4.16 18.56 -6.75
N SER A 154 -3.09 18.14 -7.43
CA SER A 154 -2.47 18.95 -8.47
C SER A 154 -2.09 18.07 -9.67
N PRO A 155 -2.69 18.32 -10.86
CA PRO A 155 -2.34 17.58 -12.08
C PRO A 155 -0.97 17.98 -12.62
N SER A 156 -0.45 19.16 -12.24
CA SER A 156 0.87 19.65 -12.64
C SER A 156 1.53 20.47 -11.53
N VAL A 157 2.59 19.91 -10.94
CA VAL A 157 3.44 20.61 -9.97
C VAL A 157 4.89 20.39 -10.37
N THR A 158 5.71 21.43 -10.24
CA THR A 158 7.16 21.25 -10.41
C THR A 158 7.70 20.43 -9.26
N GLU A 159 8.75 19.65 -9.49
CA GLU A 159 9.42 18.91 -8.41
C GLU A 159 9.80 19.85 -7.26
N ALA A 160 10.37 21.01 -7.61
CA ALA A 160 10.75 22.08 -6.71
C ALA A 160 9.62 22.54 -5.77
N ALA A 161 8.42 22.73 -6.31
CA ALA A 161 7.27 23.09 -5.50
C ALA A 161 6.79 21.90 -4.65
N LEU A 162 6.79 20.69 -5.20
CA LEU A 162 6.27 19.51 -4.52
C LEU A 162 7.04 19.18 -3.24
N PHE A 163 8.38 19.08 -3.28
CA PHE A 163 9.13 18.74 -2.07
C PHE A 163 9.04 19.85 -1.00
N ARG A 164 8.89 21.12 -1.41
CA ARG A 164 8.71 22.24 -0.47
C ARG A 164 7.33 22.22 0.17
N LEU A 165 6.30 21.89 -0.59
CA LEU A 165 4.94 21.72 -0.05
C LEU A 165 4.89 20.57 0.95
N ILE A 166 5.49 19.41 0.62
CA ILE A 166 5.50 18.26 1.52
C ILE A 166 6.33 18.55 2.77
N GLN A 167 7.56 19.05 2.64
CA GLN A 167 8.39 19.34 3.82
C GLN A 167 7.77 20.39 4.73
N LYS A 168 7.23 21.46 4.14
CA LYS A 168 6.75 22.62 4.92
C LYS A 168 5.37 22.40 5.52
N TYR A 169 4.48 21.71 4.80
CA TYR A 169 3.07 21.62 5.16
C TYR A 169 2.57 20.19 5.36
N HIS A 170 3.41 19.17 5.14
CA HIS A 170 3.05 17.75 5.28
C HIS A 170 1.77 17.39 4.51
N ILE A 171 1.64 17.91 3.29
CA ILE A 171 0.45 17.70 2.46
C ILE A 171 0.23 16.21 2.15
N THR A 172 -1.03 15.81 2.05
CA THR A 172 -1.41 14.56 1.38
C THR A 172 -1.44 14.83 -0.12
N TYR A 173 -0.45 14.32 -0.85
CA TYR A 173 -0.32 14.62 -2.28
C TYR A 173 -1.19 13.69 -3.13
N LEU A 174 -2.07 14.28 -3.95
CA LEU A 174 -3.00 13.55 -4.81
C LEU A 174 -2.63 13.83 -6.27
N LEU A 175 -2.36 12.77 -7.01
CA LEU A 175 -1.78 12.82 -8.35
C LEU A 175 -2.72 12.18 -9.36
N ASP A 176 -3.27 12.99 -10.28
CA ASP A 176 -4.02 12.50 -11.44
C ASP A 176 -3.13 12.38 -12.69
N GLU A 177 -3.58 11.60 -13.67
CA GLU A 177 -2.95 11.43 -15.00
C GLU A 177 -1.48 11.00 -14.96
N THR A 178 -1.20 9.93 -14.21
CA THR A 178 0.18 9.46 -13.97
C THR A 178 0.95 9.01 -15.21
N GLU A 179 0.28 8.73 -16.32
CA GLU A 179 0.91 8.45 -17.61
C GLU A 179 1.84 9.57 -18.09
N ILE A 180 1.60 10.83 -17.69
CA ILE A 180 2.43 11.98 -18.05
C ILE A 180 3.80 11.93 -17.35
N TYR A 181 3.93 11.17 -16.26
CA TYR A 181 5.12 11.12 -15.40
C TYR A 181 6.12 10.02 -15.80
N ARG A 182 5.88 9.35 -16.92
CA ARG A 182 6.82 8.39 -17.52
C ARG A 182 7.92 9.04 -18.38
N ASN A 183 7.74 10.30 -18.78
CA ASN A 183 8.76 11.02 -19.55
C ASN A 183 10.00 11.30 -18.69
N GLU A 184 11.20 11.26 -19.28
CA GLU A 184 12.48 11.51 -18.58
C GLU A 184 12.48 12.81 -17.77
N GLN A 185 11.78 13.83 -18.26
CA GLN A 185 11.59 15.14 -17.59
C GLN A 185 10.87 15.07 -16.24
N LYS A 186 10.24 13.94 -15.88
CA LYS A 186 9.48 13.76 -14.63
C LYS A 186 9.98 12.59 -13.76
N GLN A 187 11.14 11.99 -14.04
CA GLN A 187 11.78 11.00 -13.16
C GLN A 187 12.00 11.54 -11.73
N ALA A 188 12.31 12.82 -11.64
CA ALA A 188 12.43 13.60 -10.41
C ALA A 188 11.24 13.38 -9.44
N ILE A 189 10.01 13.42 -9.97
CA ILE A 189 8.79 13.18 -9.18
C ILE A 189 8.72 11.73 -8.70
N GLN A 190 9.14 10.75 -9.51
CA GLN A 190 9.21 9.35 -9.05
C GLN A 190 10.19 9.18 -7.88
N HIS A 191 11.30 9.93 -7.84
CA HIS A 191 12.21 9.93 -6.69
C HIS A 191 11.53 10.49 -5.44
N VAL A 192 10.78 11.58 -5.55
CA VAL A 192 9.97 12.13 -4.46
C VAL A 192 8.94 11.11 -3.96
N LEU A 193 8.23 10.44 -4.87
CA LEU A 193 7.26 9.40 -4.51
C LEU A 193 7.94 8.21 -3.82
N ASN A 194 9.08 7.74 -4.32
CA ASN A 194 9.81 6.62 -3.70
C ASN A 194 10.36 6.96 -2.31
N ALA A 195 10.93 8.17 -2.16
CA ALA A 195 11.46 8.65 -0.89
C ALA A 195 10.37 8.96 0.14
N GLY A 196 9.16 9.33 -0.30
CA GLY A 196 8.09 9.71 0.60
C GLY A 196 7.40 8.56 1.34
N TYR A 197 7.75 7.32 1.03
CA TYR A 197 7.08 6.15 1.59
C TYR A 197 7.52 5.85 3.03
N ARG A 198 8.80 6.09 3.36
CA ARG A 198 9.38 5.79 4.67
C ARG A 198 9.99 7.04 5.28
N ARG A 199 9.70 7.27 6.55
CA ARG A 199 10.21 8.40 7.32
C ARG A 199 11.75 8.38 7.39
N GLY A 200 12.36 9.56 7.44
CA GLY A 200 13.82 9.73 7.49
C GLY A 200 14.51 9.69 6.13
N GLN A 201 13.79 9.41 5.03
CA GLN A 201 14.33 9.53 3.68
C GLN A 201 14.27 10.97 3.18
N HIS A 202 15.31 11.38 2.44
CA HIS A 202 15.49 12.74 1.97
C HIS A 202 15.72 12.80 0.46
N VAL A 203 15.21 13.85 -0.18
CA VAL A 203 15.57 14.22 -1.54
C VAL A 203 16.56 15.38 -1.47
N PHE A 204 17.79 15.18 -1.95
CA PHE A 204 18.84 16.21 -1.91
C PHE A 204 18.84 17.05 -3.17
N ARG A 205 18.85 18.38 -3.04
CA ARG A 205 18.99 19.32 -4.17
C ARG A 205 20.06 20.37 -3.84
N CYS A 206 20.77 20.79 -4.88
CA CYS A 206 21.65 21.95 -4.78
C CYS A 206 20.81 23.23 -4.86
N GLU A 207 21.05 24.15 -3.94
CA GLU A 207 20.49 25.51 -3.96
C GLU A 207 21.66 26.51 -3.97
N THR A 208 21.46 27.68 -4.56
CA THR A 208 22.42 28.78 -4.47
C THR A 208 22.00 29.69 -3.33
N ALA A 209 22.86 29.83 -2.31
CA ALA A 209 22.64 30.74 -1.20
C ALA A 209 22.80 32.22 -1.63
N ASP A 210 22.35 33.16 -0.80
CA ASP A 210 22.39 34.61 -1.09
C ASP A 210 23.83 35.13 -1.34
N ASN A 211 24.84 34.45 -0.77
CA ASN A 211 26.26 34.73 -0.96
C ASN A 211 26.85 34.12 -2.25
N GLY A 212 26.03 33.43 -3.07
CA GLY A 212 26.45 32.75 -4.29
C GLY A 212 27.01 31.33 -4.10
N GLU A 213 27.09 30.84 -2.86
CA GLU A 213 27.59 29.50 -2.55
C GLU A 213 26.57 28.42 -2.93
N ILE A 214 27.07 27.29 -3.48
CA ILE A 214 26.24 26.12 -3.74
C ILE A 214 26.10 25.32 -2.44
N ILE A 215 24.90 25.29 -1.88
CA ILE A 215 24.56 24.51 -0.69
C ILE A 215 23.76 23.27 -1.08
N ILE A 216 23.95 22.17 -0.36
CA ILE A 216 23.15 20.95 -0.53
C ILE A 216 22.08 20.95 0.55
N ARG A 217 20.81 20.87 0.13
CA ARG A 217 19.66 20.81 1.03
C ARG A 217 18.91 19.50 0.88
N GLY A 218 18.70 18.82 1.99
CA GLY A 218 17.83 17.65 2.08
C GLY A 218 16.39 18.06 2.34
N PHE A 219 15.45 17.54 1.55
CA PHE A 219 14.02 17.73 1.74
C PHE A 219 13.37 16.44 2.23
N GLU A 220 12.70 16.49 3.38
CA GLU A 220 11.86 15.40 3.88
C GLU A 220 10.55 15.39 3.10
N VAL A 221 10.28 14.27 2.42
CA VAL A 221 9.11 14.13 1.53
C VAL A 221 8.15 13.02 1.98
N PHE A 222 8.30 12.59 3.24
CA PHE A 222 7.45 11.60 3.87
C PHE A 222 5.98 12.04 3.90
N GLY A 223 5.08 11.10 3.64
CA GLY A 223 3.65 11.30 3.86
C GLY A 223 2.77 10.58 2.85
N PRO A 224 1.47 10.46 3.15
CA PRO A 224 0.49 9.75 2.33
C PRO A 224 0.37 10.37 0.93
N LYS A 225 0.18 9.51 -0.07
CA LYS A 225 -0.03 9.91 -1.46
C LYS A 225 -1.09 9.03 -2.11
N ALA A 226 -1.91 9.61 -2.98
CA ALA A 226 -2.84 8.86 -3.81
C ALA A 226 -2.59 9.14 -5.28
N ILE A 227 -2.69 8.11 -6.11
CA ILE A 227 -2.21 8.09 -7.48
C ILE A 227 -3.32 7.54 -8.37
N ALA A 228 -3.77 8.31 -9.35
CA ALA A 228 -4.71 7.85 -10.37
C ALA A 228 -4.04 7.70 -11.73
N GLY A 229 -4.34 6.62 -12.44
CA GLY A 229 -3.73 6.36 -13.73
C GLY A 229 -4.45 5.32 -14.57
N THR A 230 -4.20 5.38 -15.87
CA THR A 230 -4.67 4.38 -16.85
C THR A 230 -3.60 3.34 -17.18
N ARG A 231 -2.36 3.55 -16.72
CA ARG A 231 -1.19 2.70 -17.04
C ARG A 231 -0.58 2.11 -15.77
N MET A 232 0.19 1.05 -15.95
CA MET A 232 0.98 0.45 -14.89
C MET A 232 2.02 1.44 -14.33
N LEU A 233 2.28 1.41 -13.02
CA LEU A 233 3.39 2.16 -12.46
C LEU A 233 4.70 1.39 -12.67
N LYS A 234 5.82 2.00 -12.32
CA LYS A 234 7.07 1.24 -12.18
C LYS A 234 6.93 0.35 -10.95
N ASP A 235 7.36 -0.91 -11.03
CA ASP A 235 7.28 -1.91 -9.96
C ASP A 235 7.71 -1.38 -8.58
N THR A 236 8.80 -0.59 -8.53
CA THR A 236 9.25 0.07 -7.30
C THR A 236 8.15 0.90 -6.63
N LEU A 237 7.36 1.66 -7.39
CA LEU A 237 6.29 2.49 -6.83
C LEU A 237 5.01 1.66 -6.61
N GLU A 238 4.73 0.69 -7.49
CA GLU A 238 3.58 -0.21 -7.40
C GLU A 238 3.57 -1.00 -6.08
N SER A 239 4.73 -1.55 -5.69
CA SER A 239 4.88 -2.21 -4.38
C SER A 239 4.62 -1.31 -3.17
N ARG A 240 4.52 0.01 -3.31
CA ARG A 240 4.21 0.95 -2.21
C ARG A 240 2.73 1.33 -2.16
N CYS A 241 1.93 0.80 -3.08
CA CYS A 241 0.54 1.14 -3.25
C CYS A 241 -0.39 0.00 -2.81
N ILE A 242 -1.49 0.35 -2.17
CA ILE A 242 -2.71 -0.45 -2.16
C ILE A 242 -3.42 -0.18 -3.49
N GLN A 243 -3.54 -1.21 -4.31
CA GLN A 243 -4.12 -1.10 -5.64
C GLN A 243 -5.64 -1.23 -5.59
N ILE A 244 -6.32 -0.26 -6.19
CA ILE A 244 -7.78 -0.20 -6.32
C ILE A 244 -8.12 -0.17 -7.81
N VAL A 245 -8.55 -1.31 -8.34
CA VAL A 245 -8.91 -1.46 -9.76
C VAL A 245 -10.34 -0.96 -9.97
N MET A 246 -10.48 0.31 -10.35
CA MET A 246 -11.75 0.97 -10.56
C MET A 246 -12.50 0.42 -11.79
N GLN A 247 -13.80 0.23 -11.65
CA GLN A 247 -14.70 -0.24 -12.70
C GLN A 247 -15.81 0.79 -12.98
N ARG A 248 -16.60 0.58 -14.04
CA ARG A 248 -17.78 1.42 -14.27
C ARG A 248 -18.74 1.23 -13.10
N ASN A 249 -19.36 2.33 -12.67
CA ASN A 249 -20.28 2.29 -11.55
C ASN A 249 -21.38 1.25 -11.78
N SER A 250 -21.48 0.31 -10.85
CA SER A 250 -22.53 -0.69 -10.72
C SER A 250 -23.77 -0.10 -10.03
N ARG A 251 -23.58 0.94 -9.19
CA ARG A 251 -24.65 1.66 -8.50
C ARG A 251 -24.62 3.16 -8.76
N LYS A 252 -25.70 3.81 -8.34
CA LYS A 252 -25.78 5.27 -8.40
C LYS A 252 -24.87 5.89 -7.32
N VAL A 253 -24.05 6.84 -7.74
CA VAL A 253 -23.27 7.72 -6.86
C VAL A 253 -23.79 9.15 -6.99
N ASN A 254 -23.50 9.99 -6.01
CA ASN A 254 -23.86 11.41 -6.06
C ASN A 254 -23.15 12.11 -7.22
N PHE A 255 -23.92 12.90 -7.97
CA PHE A 255 -23.39 13.66 -9.10
C PHE A 255 -22.45 14.78 -8.65
N TYR A 256 -22.88 15.57 -7.65
CA TYR A 256 -22.07 16.62 -7.05
C TYR A 256 -21.44 16.14 -5.74
N LEU A 257 -20.19 16.56 -5.51
CA LEU A 257 -19.52 16.32 -4.25
C LEU A 257 -20.10 17.29 -3.21
N ASP A 258 -20.58 16.78 -2.08
CA ASP A 258 -21.10 17.62 -1.00
C ASP A 258 -19.93 18.24 -0.21
N ILE A 259 -19.41 19.36 -0.71
CA ILE A 259 -18.30 20.11 -0.09
C ILE A 259 -18.64 20.58 1.33
N HIS A 260 -19.92 20.87 1.61
CA HIS A 260 -20.35 21.30 2.93
C HIS A 260 -20.33 20.14 3.93
N ALA A 261 -20.81 18.96 3.54
CA ALA A 261 -20.68 17.75 4.34
C ALA A 261 -19.21 17.38 4.57
N ALA A 262 -18.38 17.42 3.52
CA ALA A 262 -16.95 17.19 3.66
C ALA A 262 -16.29 18.18 4.62
N ARG A 263 -16.64 19.47 4.56
CA ARG A 263 -16.14 20.47 5.52
C ARG A 263 -16.54 20.15 6.96
N ARG A 264 -17.79 19.72 7.19
CA ARG A 264 -18.25 19.29 8.52
C ARG A 264 -17.48 18.07 9.02
N LEU A 265 -17.15 17.12 8.15
CA LEU A 265 -16.31 15.97 8.50
C LEU A 265 -14.88 16.41 8.83
N ARG A 266 -14.28 17.29 8.03
CA ARG A 266 -12.94 17.86 8.32
C ARG A 266 -12.88 18.56 9.67
N SER A 267 -13.93 19.30 10.05
CA SER A 267 -14.03 19.92 11.39
C SER A 267 -13.97 18.90 12.54
N ARG A 268 -14.55 17.71 12.33
CA ARG A 268 -14.57 16.62 13.32
C ARG A 268 -13.26 15.83 13.32
N LEU A 269 -12.72 15.56 12.13
CA LEU A 269 -11.41 14.93 11.94
C LEU A 269 -10.28 15.79 12.51
N LEU A 270 -10.38 17.11 12.42
CA LEU A 270 -9.40 18.03 13.01
C LEU A 270 -9.38 17.90 14.55
N MET A 271 -10.55 17.86 15.19
CA MET A 271 -10.61 17.63 16.64
C MET A 271 -10.11 16.23 17.02
N TRP A 272 -10.45 15.22 16.21
CA TRP A 272 -9.93 13.86 16.39
C TRP A 272 -8.39 13.86 16.31
N ARG A 273 -7.80 14.53 15.32
CA ARG A 273 -6.35 14.72 15.20
C ARG A 273 -5.76 15.36 16.45
N PHE A 274 -6.34 16.46 16.94
CA PHE A 274 -5.84 17.13 18.14
C PHE A 274 -5.84 16.22 19.37
N TYR A 275 -6.88 15.42 19.60
CA TYR A 275 -6.86 14.43 20.69
C TYR A 275 -5.77 13.37 20.49
N ARG A 276 -5.59 12.86 19.26
CA ARG A 276 -4.58 11.84 19.00
C ARG A 276 -3.14 12.34 19.11
N LEU A 277 -2.86 13.56 18.67
CA LEU A 277 -1.55 14.17 18.84
C LEU A 277 -1.23 14.39 20.33
N HIS A 278 -2.23 14.80 21.12
CA HIS A 278 -2.08 14.89 22.56
C HIS A 278 -1.81 13.53 23.21
N ASP A 279 -2.56 12.48 22.84
CA ASP A 279 -2.32 11.12 23.33
C ASP A 279 -0.87 10.64 23.01
N LEU A 280 -0.37 10.93 21.80
CA LEU A 280 0.99 10.57 21.37
C LEU A 280 2.08 11.29 22.18
N ASP A 281 1.93 12.60 22.40
CA ASP A 281 2.89 13.39 23.16
C ASP A 281 2.94 12.96 24.63
N SER A 282 1.79 12.65 25.23
CA SER A 282 1.71 12.14 26.61
C SER A 282 2.47 10.82 26.76
N LEU A 283 2.30 9.89 25.82
CA LEU A 283 3.02 8.61 25.81
C LEU A 283 4.54 8.77 25.68
N SER A 284 5.00 9.75 24.89
CA SER A 284 6.44 10.04 24.73
C SER A 284 7.08 10.66 25.97
N SER A 285 6.30 11.40 26.77
CA SER A 285 6.78 12.14 27.94
C SER A 285 6.91 11.27 29.19
N GLU A 286 6.17 10.16 29.27
CA GLU A 286 6.18 9.22 30.42
C GLU A 286 7.38 8.26 30.44
N GLY A 287 8.44 8.50 29.66
CA GLY A 287 9.71 7.76 29.81
C GLY A 287 9.64 6.28 29.46
N SER A 288 8.76 5.88 28.55
CA SER A 288 8.68 4.51 28.05
C SER A 288 9.87 4.17 27.13
N GLU A 289 11.06 3.99 27.71
CA GLU A 289 12.04 3.04 27.17
C GLU A 289 11.40 1.65 27.24
N GLY A 290 10.79 1.20 26.14
CA GLY A 290 10.25 -0.16 26.06
C GLY A 290 8.75 -0.25 25.81
N SER A 291 8.31 0.27 24.67
CA SER A 291 7.36 -0.50 23.87
C SER A 291 7.68 -0.27 22.40
N GLU A 292 8.69 -0.99 21.90
CA GLU A 292 8.63 -1.51 20.53
C GLU A 292 7.38 -2.41 20.44
N GLY A 293 6.20 -1.79 20.45
CA GLY A 293 4.91 -2.45 20.50
C GLY A 293 4.73 -3.29 19.25
N ASN A 294 4.76 -4.61 19.42
CA ASN A 294 4.70 -5.62 18.35
C ASN A 294 5.68 -5.34 17.19
N ILE A 295 6.91 -5.86 17.31
CA ILE A 295 7.89 -5.95 16.22
C ILE A 295 7.38 -6.86 15.07
N GLY A 296 6.27 -7.59 15.29
CA GLY A 296 5.67 -8.51 14.33
C GLY A 296 4.44 -7.96 13.59
N PRO A 297 4.00 -8.64 12.52
CA PRO A 297 2.75 -8.34 11.82
C PRO A 297 1.56 -8.24 12.78
N PRO A 298 0.56 -7.37 12.50
CA PRO A 298 -0.65 -7.32 13.30
C PRO A 298 -1.41 -8.66 13.26
N SER A 299 -2.23 -8.89 14.28
CA SER A 299 -3.14 -10.05 14.32
C SER A 299 -3.99 -10.11 13.06
N GLY A 300 -3.99 -11.28 12.40
CA GLY A 300 -4.64 -11.51 11.11
C GLY A 300 -3.68 -11.54 9.93
N LEU A 301 -2.49 -10.92 10.03
CA LEU A 301 -1.48 -10.91 8.97
C LEU A 301 -0.22 -11.74 9.31
N GLN A 302 -0.20 -12.50 10.41
CA GLN A 302 1.00 -13.25 10.81
C GLN A 302 1.43 -14.34 9.81
N ARG A 303 0.51 -14.80 8.96
CA ARG A 303 0.77 -15.81 7.92
C ARG A 303 1.12 -15.20 6.55
N VAL A 304 1.09 -13.87 6.43
CA VAL A 304 1.44 -13.19 5.18
C VAL A 304 2.95 -13.11 5.07
N GLU A 305 3.52 -13.85 4.11
CA GLU A 305 4.97 -13.87 3.87
C GLU A 305 5.46 -12.58 3.19
N ASN A 306 4.58 -11.93 2.43
CA ASN A 306 4.91 -10.67 1.76
C ASN A 306 4.95 -9.52 2.78
N SER A 307 6.16 -9.19 3.24
CA SER A 307 6.39 -8.13 4.22
C SER A 307 5.85 -6.77 3.78
N ARG A 308 5.75 -6.53 2.47
CA ARG A 308 5.25 -5.26 1.95
C ARG A 308 3.74 -5.15 2.10
N ILE A 309 2.98 -6.23 1.88
CA ILE A 309 1.54 -6.24 2.20
C ILE A 309 1.34 -5.91 3.68
N VAL A 310 2.12 -6.52 4.57
CA VAL A 310 2.07 -6.21 6.01
C VAL A 310 2.33 -4.72 6.28
N GLU A 311 3.39 -4.15 5.71
CA GLU A 311 3.71 -2.72 5.86
C GLU A 311 2.62 -1.78 5.35
N LEU A 312 1.88 -2.17 4.30
CA LEU A 312 0.83 -1.35 3.72
C LEU A 312 -0.45 -1.33 4.56
N TYR A 313 -0.86 -2.48 5.08
CA TYR A 313 -2.14 -2.63 5.79
C TYR A 313 -2.04 -2.46 7.31
N ALA A 314 -0.86 -2.68 7.92
CA ALA A 314 -0.66 -2.50 9.35
C ALA A 314 -1.14 -1.14 9.92
N PRO A 315 -0.81 0.03 9.32
CA PRO A 315 -1.32 1.30 9.82
C PRO A 315 -2.85 1.41 9.74
N LEU A 316 -3.46 0.80 8.72
CA LEU A 316 -4.92 0.83 8.51
C LEU A 316 -5.64 -0.04 9.54
N ILE A 317 -5.13 -1.25 9.79
CA ILE A 317 -5.65 -2.17 10.81
C ILE A 317 -5.58 -1.55 12.21
N LYS A 318 -4.50 -0.82 12.51
CA LYS A 318 -4.33 -0.12 13.79
C LYS A 318 -5.35 1.00 13.99
N LEU A 319 -5.84 1.61 12.90
CA LEU A 319 -6.79 2.73 12.94
C LEU A 319 -8.25 2.32 12.87
N ALA A 320 -8.55 1.09 12.45
CA ALA A 320 -9.91 0.59 12.38
C ALA A 320 -10.62 0.68 13.74
N GLU A 321 -11.68 1.49 13.81
CA GLU A 321 -12.44 1.75 15.03
C GLU A 321 -13.36 0.58 15.41
N THR A 322 -13.88 -0.16 14.42
CA THR A 322 -14.76 -1.32 14.62
C THR A 322 -14.06 -2.65 14.31
N MET A 323 -14.56 -3.74 14.90
CA MET A 323 -14.06 -5.09 14.61
C MET A 323 -14.35 -5.51 13.17
N GLU A 324 -15.50 -5.10 12.63
CA GLU A 324 -15.90 -5.36 11.26
C GLU A 324 -14.98 -4.64 10.26
N ALA A 325 -14.76 -3.33 10.45
CA ALA A 325 -13.83 -2.57 9.62
C ALA A 325 -12.42 -3.18 9.65
N ARG A 326 -11.97 -3.60 10.84
CA ARG A 326 -10.67 -4.26 10.99
C ARG A 326 -10.62 -5.56 10.19
N GLN A 327 -11.67 -6.38 10.26
CA GLN A 327 -11.75 -7.65 9.53
C GLN A 327 -11.79 -7.42 8.03
N ASN A 328 -12.59 -6.46 7.54
CA ASN A 328 -12.65 -6.09 6.12
C ASN A 328 -11.28 -5.70 5.56
N ILE A 329 -10.51 -4.91 6.31
CA ILE A 329 -9.15 -4.50 5.94
C ILE A 329 -8.19 -5.70 5.91
N ILE A 330 -8.29 -6.61 6.89
CA ILE A 330 -7.47 -7.85 6.93
C ILE A 330 -7.81 -8.74 5.74
N ASP A 331 -9.08 -8.99 5.47
CA ASP A 331 -9.52 -9.86 4.38
C ASP A 331 -9.10 -9.31 3.01
N HIS A 332 -9.20 -7.99 2.82
CA HIS A 332 -8.70 -7.34 1.62
C HIS A 332 -7.17 -7.46 1.49
N ALA A 333 -6.43 -7.39 2.60
CA ALA A 333 -4.98 -7.58 2.60
C ALA A 333 -4.58 -9.02 2.24
N LEU A 334 -5.31 -10.01 2.76
CA LEU A 334 -5.10 -11.43 2.44
C LEU A 334 -5.40 -11.72 0.96
N GLU A 335 -6.48 -11.18 0.42
CA GLU A 335 -6.78 -11.32 -1.00
C GLU A 335 -5.74 -10.62 -1.89
N SER A 336 -5.30 -9.42 -1.51
CA SER A 336 -4.19 -8.75 -2.20
C SER A 336 -2.91 -9.60 -2.17
N HIS A 337 -2.66 -10.31 -1.07
CA HIS A 337 -1.51 -11.22 -0.98
C HIS A 337 -1.65 -12.42 -1.92
N VAL A 338 -2.84 -13.04 -1.99
CA VAL A 338 -3.12 -14.15 -2.91
C VAL A 338 -2.95 -13.71 -4.36
N GLN A 339 -3.53 -12.57 -4.74
CA GLN A 339 -3.39 -12.00 -6.09
C GLN A 339 -1.92 -11.75 -6.44
N ASN A 340 -1.13 -11.17 -5.53
CA ASN A 340 0.31 -10.97 -5.77
C ASN A 340 1.04 -12.29 -6.02
N ILE A 341 0.71 -13.36 -5.26
CA ILE A 341 1.34 -14.66 -5.46
C ILE A 341 0.97 -15.24 -6.84
N GLU A 342 -0.29 -15.10 -7.27
CA GLU A 342 -0.75 -15.54 -8.59
C GLU A 342 -0.09 -14.76 -9.73
N GLU A 343 0.05 -13.44 -9.57
CA GLU A 343 0.77 -12.57 -10.51
C GLU A 343 2.26 -12.93 -10.59
N GLU A 344 2.92 -13.18 -9.45
CA GLU A 344 4.31 -13.62 -9.40
C GLU A 344 4.49 -15.00 -10.06
N ALA A 345 3.59 -15.96 -9.80
CA ALA A 345 3.65 -17.31 -10.34
C ALA A 345 3.40 -17.38 -11.86
N SER A 346 2.61 -16.45 -12.39
CA SER A 346 2.37 -16.32 -13.84
C SER A 346 3.31 -15.32 -14.53
N GLY A 347 4.14 -14.62 -13.75
CA GLY A 347 5.03 -13.56 -14.21
C GLY A 347 6.22 -14.05 -15.04
N THR A 348 6.90 -13.10 -15.69
CA THR A 348 8.04 -13.40 -16.57
C THR A 348 9.16 -14.14 -15.84
N GLU A 349 9.42 -13.81 -14.57
CA GLU A 349 10.46 -14.47 -13.78
C GLU A 349 10.13 -15.96 -13.53
N ALA A 350 8.88 -16.28 -13.23
CA ALA A 350 8.39 -17.65 -13.09
C ALA A 350 8.43 -18.42 -14.43
N GLN A 351 8.02 -17.80 -15.54
CA GLN A 351 8.09 -18.41 -16.88
C GLN A 351 9.54 -18.69 -17.30
N VAL A 352 10.47 -17.76 -17.01
CA VAL A 352 11.91 -17.98 -17.27
C VAL A 352 12.45 -19.08 -16.36
N LEU A 353 12.06 -19.13 -15.09
CA LEU A 353 12.43 -20.23 -14.18
C LEU A 353 11.93 -21.58 -14.69
N TYR A 354 10.67 -21.66 -15.14
CA TYR A 354 10.11 -22.85 -15.78
C TYR A 354 10.93 -23.27 -17.01
N SER A 355 11.37 -22.30 -17.81
CA SER A 355 12.23 -22.55 -18.98
C SER A 355 13.62 -23.06 -18.60
N VAL A 356 14.19 -22.57 -17.48
CA VAL A 356 15.46 -23.09 -16.92
C VAL A 356 15.28 -24.55 -16.48
N LEU A 357 14.19 -24.83 -15.79
CA LEU A 357 13.82 -26.17 -15.35
C LEU A 357 13.65 -27.14 -16.53
N ALA A 358 12.94 -26.75 -17.59
CA ALA A 358 12.75 -27.57 -18.79
C ALA A 358 14.06 -27.89 -19.52
N CYS A 359 15.12 -27.10 -19.29
CA CYS A 359 16.44 -27.34 -19.84
C CYS A 359 17.33 -28.25 -18.95
N ARG A 360 16.83 -28.79 -17.84
CA ARG A 360 17.62 -29.58 -16.87
C ARG A 360 18.33 -30.78 -17.50
N ASP A 361 17.67 -31.48 -18.44
CA ASP A 361 18.28 -32.65 -19.10
C ASP A 361 19.36 -32.27 -20.12
N ARG A 362 19.49 -30.98 -20.45
CA ARG A 362 20.48 -30.45 -21.40
C ARG A 362 21.72 -29.87 -20.71
N LEU A 363 21.84 -30.02 -19.39
CA LEU A 363 22.95 -29.46 -18.62
C LEU A 363 24.32 -29.99 -19.11
N GLN A 364 25.26 -29.08 -19.31
CA GLN A 364 26.64 -29.40 -19.68
C GLN A 364 27.57 -29.08 -18.50
N SER A 365 28.09 -30.13 -17.84
CA SER A 365 28.94 -29.97 -16.65
C SER A 365 28.30 -29.08 -15.57
N GLY A 366 27.00 -29.31 -15.29
CA GLY A 366 26.22 -28.54 -14.30
C GLY A 366 25.87 -27.11 -14.72
N LYS A 367 25.91 -26.80 -16.03
CA LYS A 367 25.61 -25.46 -16.57
C LYS A 367 24.57 -25.51 -17.67
N PHE A 368 23.79 -24.45 -17.80
CA PHE A 368 22.85 -24.26 -18.91
C PHE A 368 23.20 -23.03 -19.75
N GLY A 369 22.94 -23.11 -21.05
CA GLY A 369 23.13 -22.01 -22.00
C GLY A 369 21.94 -21.07 -22.03
N THR A 370 22.21 -19.76 -22.10
CA THR A 370 21.15 -18.72 -22.16
C THR A 370 20.27 -18.89 -23.40
N SER A 371 20.84 -19.33 -24.52
CA SER A 371 20.09 -19.57 -25.75
C SER A 371 19.05 -20.67 -25.59
N TRP A 372 19.38 -21.77 -24.88
CA TRP A 372 18.45 -22.89 -24.71
C TRP A 372 17.20 -22.48 -23.93
N VAL A 373 17.41 -21.68 -22.88
CA VAL A 373 16.32 -21.14 -22.06
C VAL A 373 15.49 -20.16 -22.87
N ALA A 374 16.12 -19.28 -23.65
CA ALA A 374 15.41 -18.32 -24.50
C ALA A 374 14.59 -19.01 -25.60
N ASP A 375 15.14 -20.05 -26.23
CA ASP A 375 14.46 -20.83 -27.26
C ASP A 375 13.21 -21.51 -26.69
N TYR A 376 13.33 -22.13 -25.50
CA TYR A 376 12.19 -22.75 -24.82
C TYR A 376 11.17 -21.70 -24.36
N PHE A 377 11.62 -20.62 -23.72
CA PHE A 377 10.76 -19.53 -23.24
C PHE A 377 9.92 -18.91 -24.37
N ASN A 378 10.55 -18.62 -25.51
CA ASN A 378 9.86 -18.05 -26.68
C ASN A 378 8.88 -19.05 -27.29
N SER A 379 9.24 -20.33 -27.36
CA SER A 379 8.39 -21.39 -27.91
C SER A 379 7.17 -21.70 -27.03
N GLU A 380 7.37 -21.87 -25.72
CA GLU A 380 6.35 -22.32 -24.77
C GLU A 380 5.35 -21.19 -24.47
N PHE A 381 5.85 -19.98 -24.24
CA PHE A 381 5.03 -18.84 -23.82
C PHE A 381 4.67 -17.89 -24.98
N GLY A 382 4.98 -18.26 -26.23
CA GLY A 382 4.64 -17.47 -27.43
C GLY A 382 5.30 -16.09 -27.46
N ASN A 383 6.52 -15.97 -26.93
CA ASN A 383 7.27 -14.71 -26.86
C ASN A 383 8.30 -14.59 -28.00
N ASP A 384 8.78 -13.36 -28.25
CA ASP A 384 9.88 -13.08 -29.19
C ASP A 384 10.98 -12.25 -28.49
N TRP A 385 11.50 -12.79 -27.38
CA TRP A 385 12.52 -12.10 -26.59
C TRP A 385 13.91 -12.40 -27.13
N ALA A 386 14.73 -11.35 -27.23
CA ALA A 386 16.16 -11.51 -27.45
C ALA A 386 16.79 -12.32 -26.29
N THR A 387 17.75 -13.19 -26.61
CA THR A 387 18.49 -14.00 -25.62
C THR A 387 19.11 -13.15 -24.51
N SER A 388 19.52 -11.92 -24.81
CA SER A 388 20.06 -10.98 -23.83
C SER A 388 19.03 -10.50 -22.81
N SER A 389 17.75 -10.39 -23.19
CA SER A 389 16.66 -10.02 -22.29
C SER A 389 16.36 -11.15 -21.31
N VAL A 390 16.23 -12.39 -21.81
CA VAL A 390 16.09 -13.59 -20.97
C VAL A 390 17.29 -13.74 -20.03
N GLY A 391 18.50 -13.49 -20.56
CA GLY A 391 19.72 -13.48 -19.76
C GLY A 391 19.71 -12.49 -18.60
N LYS A 392 19.08 -11.30 -18.73
CA LYS A 392 18.94 -10.35 -17.62
C LYS A 392 18.03 -10.89 -16.52
N VAL A 393 16.96 -11.60 -16.89
CA VAL A 393 16.02 -12.23 -15.94
C VAL A 393 16.68 -13.40 -15.20
N ILE A 394 17.39 -14.28 -15.92
CA ILE A 394 18.15 -15.36 -15.26
C ILE A 394 19.14 -14.78 -14.24
N LYS A 395 19.76 -13.64 -14.56
CA LYS A 395 20.65 -12.95 -13.63
C LYS A 395 19.91 -12.30 -12.45
N SER A 396 18.70 -11.74 -12.63
CA SER A 396 17.90 -11.18 -11.52
C SER A 396 17.44 -12.26 -10.54
N LEU A 397 17.16 -13.46 -11.05
CA LEU A 397 16.87 -14.66 -10.25
C LEU A 397 18.07 -15.17 -9.42
N GLY A 398 19.26 -14.59 -9.59
CA GLY A 398 20.43 -14.89 -8.76
C GLY A 398 21.37 -15.97 -9.32
N PHE A 399 21.11 -16.50 -10.52
CA PHE A 399 22.00 -17.48 -11.13
C PHE A 399 23.38 -16.89 -11.46
N GLN A 400 24.44 -17.65 -11.17
CA GLN A 400 25.81 -17.19 -11.40
C GLN A 400 26.24 -17.40 -12.86
N SER A 401 26.65 -16.31 -13.51
CA SER A 401 27.06 -16.36 -14.92
C SER A 401 28.38 -17.10 -15.11
N ARG A 402 28.43 -18.00 -16.10
CA ARG A 402 29.63 -18.73 -16.52
C ARG A 402 29.65 -18.96 -18.02
N ARG A 403 30.85 -19.13 -18.57
CA ARG A 403 31.02 -19.59 -19.95
C ARG A 403 30.72 -21.09 -20.03
N ILE A 404 29.99 -21.49 -21.06
CA ILE A 404 29.77 -22.90 -21.43
C ILE A 404 30.72 -23.30 -22.57
N SER A 405 30.70 -24.58 -22.95
CA SER A 405 31.54 -25.12 -24.03
C SER A 405 31.37 -24.29 -25.32
N GLY A 406 32.49 -23.96 -25.97
CA GLY A 406 32.50 -23.09 -27.15
C GLY A 406 32.38 -21.58 -26.86
N GLY A 407 32.57 -21.13 -25.61
CA GLY A 407 32.64 -19.70 -25.25
C GLY A 407 31.29 -18.97 -25.18
N LYS A 408 30.17 -19.68 -25.35
CA LYS A 408 28.82 -19.12 -25.26
C LYS A 408 28.46 -18.71 -23.82
N ALA A 409 27.53 -17.77 -23.67
CA ALA A 409 27.07 -17.28 -22.37
C ALA A 409 26.08 -18.27 -21.73
N GLY A 410 26.31 -18.61 -20.46
CA GLY A 410 25.44 -19.47 -19.68
C GLY A 410 25.53 -19.21 -18.19
N TYR A 411 24.98 -20.13 -17.41
CA TYR A 411 24.83 -20.02 -15.97
C TYR A 411 25.06 -21.36 -15.27
N ILE A 412 25.50 -21.31 -14.01
CA ILE A 412 25.59 -22.50 -13.15
C ILE A 412 24.19 -22.91 -12.74
N TYR A 413 23.87 -24.20 -12.86
CA TYR A 413 22.65 -24.76 -12.28
C TYR A 413 22.89 -25.08 -10.82
N ASP A 414 22.25 -24.32 -9.94
CA ASP A 414 22.29 -24.49 -8.49
C ASP A 414 20.95 -25.08 -8.04
N SER A 415 20.95 -26.34 -7.60
CA SER A 415 19.72 -27.05 -7.21
C SER A 415 19.03 -26.40 -6.03
N ASP A 416 19.77 -25.89 -5.06
CA ASP A 416 19.20 -25.30 -3.84
C ASP A 416 18.55 -23.96 -4.16
N LEU A 417 19.19 -23.17 -5.02
CA LEU A 417 18.60 -21.95 -5.56
C LEU A 417 17.34 -22.26 -6.36
N VAL A 418 17.39 -23.25 -7.25
CA VAL A 418 16.23 -23.66 -8.06
C VAL A 418 15.07 -24.08 -7.16
N ASP A 419 15.29 -24.97 -6.19
CA ASP A 419 14.25 -25.43 -5.27
C ASP A 419 13.64 -24.27 -4.47
N LYS A 420 14.48 -23.34 -4.00
CA LYS A 420 14.01 -22.12 -3.33
C LYS A 420 13.14 -21.26 -4.25
N LEU A 421 13.59 -21.01 -5.48
CA LEU A 421 12.84 -20.21 -6.46
C LEU A 421 11.54 -20.90 -6.88
N CYS A 422 11.53 -22.23 -7.02
CA CYS A 422 10.33 -22.99 -7.36
C CYS A 422 9.27 -22.86 -6.26
N ARG A 423 9.67 -22.91 -4.98
CA ARG A 423 8.76 -22.64 -3.86
C ARG A 423 8.26 -21.21 -3.86
N GLN A 424 9.15 -20.24 -4.10
CA GLN A 424 8.80 -18.81 -4.11
C GLN A 424 7.80 -18.47 -5.22
N TYR A 425 8.08 -18.88 -6.46
CA TYR A 425 7.24 -18.59 -7.64
C TYR A 425 6.18 -19.65 -7.89
N LYS A 426 6.05 -20.67 -7.04
CA LYS A 426 5.13 -21.82 -7.22
C LYS A 426 5.24 -22.48 -8.60
N VAL A 427 6.46 -22.65 -9.11
CA VAL A 427 6.73 -23.24 -10.43
C VAL A 427 7.02 -24.73 -10.29
N GLU A 428 6.33 -25.56 -11.06
CA GLU A 428 6.54 -27.02 -11.14
C GLU A 428 6.63 -27.50 -12.59
N LEU A 429 7.52 -28.45 -12.87
CA LEU A 429 7.75 -28.97 -14.23
C LEU A 429 6.69 -29.96 -14.73
N ASN A 430 5.85 -30.48 -13.85
CA ASN A 430 4.75 -31.39 -14.14
C ASN A 430 3.76 -31.26 -12.98
N PRO A 431 2.68 -30.46 -13.10
CA PRO A 431 1.62 -30.53 -12.12
C PRO A 431 1.04 -31.96 -12.09
N PRO A 432 0.57 -32.48 -10.95
CA PRO A 432 -0.20 -33.72 -10.93
C PRO A 432 -1.37 -33.57 -11.92
N GLU A 433 -1.62 -34.62 -12.72
CA GLU A 433 -2.76 -34.68 -13.65
C GLU A 433 -4.05 -34.32 -12.88
N GLU A 434 -4.93 -33.52 -13.50
CA GLU A 434 -6.26 -33.23 -12.95
C GLU A 434 -6.90 -34.53 -12.44
N ALA A 435 -7.53 -34.45 -11.26
CA ALA A 435 -8.22 -35.60 -10.68
C ALA A 435 -9.11 -36.26 -11.76
N PRO A 436 -9.03 -37.58 -11.96
CA PRO A 436 -9.67 -38.22 -13.09
C PRO A 436 -11.18 -37.92 -13.06
N ASP A 437 -11.71 -37.51 -14.20
CA ASP A 437 -13.14 -37.25 -14.47
C ASP A 437 -13.99 -38.56 -14.43
N VAL A 438 -13.40 -39.64 -13.93
CA VAL A 438 -14.05 -40.93 -13.76
C VAL A 438 -14.81 -40.90 -12.43
N PRO A 439 -16.12 -41.21 -12.41
CA PRO A 439 -16.82 -41.35 -11.15
C PRO A 439 -16.23 -42.55 -10.41
N LEU A 440 -15.38 -42.29 -9.42
CA LEU A 440 -14.93 -43.29 -8.45
C LEU A 440 -16.18 -43.75 -7.69
N SER A 441 -16.71 -44.90 -8.11
CA SER A 441 -18.08 -45.33 -7.84
C SER A 441 -18.26 -45.79 -6.40
N SER A 442 -17.18 -46.23 -5.75
CA SER A 442 -17.17 -46.64 -4.35
C SER A 442 -16.25 -45.76 -3.48
N LEU A 443 -16.54 -45.74 -2.17
CA LEU A 443 -15.67 -45.10 -1.17
C LEU A 443 -14.29 -45.75 -1.12
N GLU A 444 -14.18 -47.08 -1.35
CA GLU A 444 -12.90 -47.78 -1.48
C GLU A 444 -12.09 -47.22 -2.65
N GLU A 445 -12.68 -47.09 -3.83
CA GLU A 445 -12.00 -46.57 -5.02
C GLU A 445 -11.52 -45.13 -4.82
N ARG A 446 -12.30 -44.28 -4.14
CA ARG A 446 -11.90 -42.91 -3.78
C ARG A 446 -10.73 -42.88 -2.82
N LEU A 447 -10.76 -43.69 -1.78
CA LEU A 447 -9.66 -43.76 -0.81
C LEU A 447 -8.41 -44.39 -1.39
N ASP A 448 -8.54 -45.40 -2.25
CA ASP A 448 -7.41 -46.03 -2.94
C ASP A 448 -6.78 -45.05 -3.94
N TRP A 449 -7.58 -44.23 -4.63
CA TRP A 449 -7.05 -43.15 -5.46
C TRP A 449 -6.32 -42.11 -4.62
N ILE A 450 -6.92 -41.63 -3.53
CA ILE A 450 -6.27 -40.73 -2.57
C ILE A 450 -4.95 -41.37 -2.11
N VAL A 451 -4.92 -42.63 -1.72
CA VAL A 451 -3.70 -43.32 -1.28
C VAL A 451 -2.69 -43.50 -2.41
N SER A 452 -3.12 -43.69 -3.65
CA SER A 452 -2.23 -43.77 -4.81
C SER A 452 -1.58 -42.42 -5.15
N GLU A 453 -2.37 -41.34 -5.12
CA GLU A 453 -1.91 -39.99 -5.46
C GLU A 453 -1.13 -39.34 -4.30
N LEU A 454 -1.61 -39.52 -3.06
CA LEU A 454 -0.92 -39.08 -1.84
C LEU A 454 0.26 -40.01 -1.48
N GLY A 455 0.24 -41.27 -1.90
CA GLY A 455 1.23 -42.32 -1.57
C GLY A 455 2.55 -42.20 -2.32
N ARG A 456 2.67 -41.31 -3.30
CA ARG A 456 3.99 -40.89 -3.83
C ARG A 456 4.83 -40.14 -2.78
N MET A 457 4.26 -39.75 -1.62
CA MET A 457 4.96 -39.01 -0.55
C MET A 457 4.94 -39.64 0.86
N GLY A 458 4.23 -40.75 1.13
CA GLY A 458 4.24 -41.36 2.48
C GLY A 458 3.41 -42.64 2.69
N LYS A 459 3.77 -43.44 3.72
CA LYS A 459 3.33 -44.84 4.00
C LYS A 459 1.87 -45.02 4.49
N ALA A 460 0.91 -44.19 4.12
CA ALA A 460 -0.48 -44.36 4.60
C ALA A 460 -1.26 -45.34 3.71
N SER A 461 -2.03 -46.26 4.31
CA SER A 461 -2.99 -47.11 3.59
C SER A 461 -4.42 -46.53 3.62
N SER A 462 -5.30 -47.05 2.76
CA SER A 462 -6.72 -46.66 2.74
C SER A 462 -7.43 -46.96 4.06
N SER A 463 -6.96 -48.01 4.75
CA SER A 463 -7.38 -48.34 6.12
C SER A 463 -6.89 -47.34 7.16
N ASP A 464 -5.71 -46.75 6.99
CA ASP A 464 -5.18 -45.71 7.90
C ASP A 464 -5.97 -44.40 7.77
N LEU A 465 -6.30 -43.98 6.55
CA LEU A 465 -7.12 -42.79 6.33
C LEU A 465 -8.52 -42.94 6.92
N ARG A 466 -9.19 -44.08 6.71
CA ARG A 466 -10.50 -44.35 7.33
C ARG A 466 -10.45 -44.31 8.85
N ARG A 467 -9.38 -44.84 9.43
CA ARG A 467 -9.20 -44.85 10.88
C ARG A 467 -8.95 -43.45 11.43
N ARG A 468 -8.18 -42.62 10.72
CA ARG A 468 -7.78 -41.29 11.16
C ARG A 468 -8.87 -40.24 10.94
N PHE A 469 -9.69 -40.41 9.90
CA PHE A 469 -10.76 -39.50 9.52
C PHE A 469 -12.07 -40.28 9.28
N PRO A 470 -12.81 -40.62 10.35
CA PRO A 470 -14.08 -41.36 10.24
C PRO A 470 -15.14 -40.65 9.40
N GLU A 471 -15.10 -39.31 9.40
CA GLU A 471 -15.95 -38.38 8.63
C GLU A 471 -15.93 -38.67 7.12
N LEU A 472 -14.86 -39.29 6.60
CA LEU A 472 -14.72 -39.66 5.18
C LEU A 472 -15.79 -40.66 4.72
N ILE A 473 -16.40 -41.41 5.64
CA ILE A 473 -17.47 -42.36 5.33
C ILE A 473 -18.76 -41.63 4.92
N GLU A 474 -18.99 -40.43 5.44
CA GLU A 474 -20.18 -39.62 5.15
C GLU A 474 -20.02 -38.75 3.89
N ALA A 475 -18.85 -38.77 3.25
CA ALA A 475 -18.58 -37.98 2.07
C ALA A 475 -19.15 -38.66 0.81
N GLU A 476 -20.16 -38.02 0.22
CA GLU A 476 -20.89 -38.54 -0.94
C GLU A 476 -20.11 -38.45 -2.26
N ASP A 477 -19.08 -37.59 -2.33
CA ASP A 477 -18.21 -37.37 -3.49
C ASP A 477 -16.74 -37.16 -3.11
N MET A 478 -15.85 -37.07 -4.11
CA MET A 478 -14.41 -36.85 -3.90
C MET A 478 -14.12 -35.45 -3.35
N GLU A 479 -14.91 -34.45 -3.73
CA GLU A 479 -14.74 -33.05 -3.33
C GLU A 479 -14.92 -32.87 -1.82
N ARG A 480 -15.94 -33.50 -1.24
CA ARG A 480 -16.21 -33.46 0.19
C ARG A 480 -15.17 -34.22 0.99
N MET A 481 -14.64 -35.33 0.46
CA MET A 481 -13.51 -36.03 1.08
C MET A 481 -12.26 -35.15 1.13
N LEU A 482 -11.95 -34.45 0.04
CA LEU A 482 -10.79 -33.57 -0.02
C LEU A 482 -10.97 -32.31 0.84
N THR A 483 -12.19 -31.80 0.97
CA THR A 483 -12.52 -30.71 1.90
C THR A 483 -12.31 -31.10 3.35
N ILE A 484 -12.70 -32.32 3.74
CA ILE A 484 -12.45 -32.85 5.10
C ILE A 484 -10.94 -32.94 5.35
N LEU A 485 -10.19 -33.47 4.38
CA LEU A 485 -8.73 -33.57 4.48
C LEU A 485 -8.05 -32.19 4.47
N GLU A 486 -8.64 -31.17 3.85
CA GLU A 486 -8.16 -29.79 3.85
C GLU A 486 -8.34 -29.09 5.20
N GLN A 487 -9.46 -29.35 5.89
CA GLN A 487 -9.68 -28.84 7.25
C GLN A 487 -8.60 -29.30 8.23
N ASP A 488 -8.09 -30.52 8.04
CA ASP A 488 -7.00 -31.09 8.83
C ASP A 488 -5.61 -30.84 8.23
N GLY A 489 -5.53 -30.02 7.16
CA GLY A 489 -4.28 -29.61 6.54
C GLY A 489 -3.50 -30.75 5.90
N ILE A 490 -4.16 -31.82 5.47
CA ILE A 490 -3.57 -32.93 4.72
C ILE A 490 -3.49 -32.60 3.23
N VAL A 491 -4.50 -31.88 2.71
CA VAL A 491 -4.54 -31.38 1.33
C VAL A 491 -4.90 -29.89 1.31
N TYR A 492 -4.70 -29.21 0.19
CA TYR A 492 -5.12 -27.83 -0.04
C TYR A 492 -5.53 -27.61 -1.50
N ARG A 493 -6.32 -26.57 -1.76
CA ARG A 493 -6.74 -26.23 -3.13
C ARG A 493 -5.89 -25.12 -3.76
N LEU A 494 -5.41 -25.32 -4.99
CA LEU A 494 -4.65 -24.33 -5.77
C LEU A 494 -5.16 -24.30 -7.21
N GLY A 495 -5.68 -23.16 -7.67
CA GLY A 495 -6.20 -23.02 -9.04
C GLY A 495 -7.34 -23.99 -9.39
N GLY A 496 -8.15 -24.37 -8.40
CA GLY A 496 -9.22 -25.36 -8.56
C GLY A 496 -8.80 -26.82 -8.35
N ILE A 497 -7.50 -27.11 -8.26
CA ILE A 497 -6.92 -28.45 -8.17
C ILE A 497 -6.51 -28.78 -6.72
N TRP A 498 -6.79 -30.00 -6.26
CA TRP A 498 -6.42 -30.49 -4.93
C TRP A 498 -4.96 -30.95 -4.87
N ARG A 499 -4.25 -30.61 -3.80
CA ARG A 499 -2.79 -30.79 -3.60
C ARG A 499 -2.50 -31.34 -2.21
N LEU A 500 -1.38 -32.03 -1.99
CA LEU A 500 -0.91 -32.46 -0.67
C LEU A 500 -0.20 -31.34 0.08
N THR A 501 -0.46 -31.21 1.38
CA THR A 501 0.44 -30.50 2.28
C THR A 501 1.64 -31.39 2.62
N SER A 502 2.86 -30.86 2.52
CA SER A 502 4.14 -31.59 2.68
C SER A 502 4.31 -32.31 4.01
#